data_AF-A0A3M2BI51-F1
#
_entry.id   AF-A0A3M2BI51-F1
#
_cell.length_a   1.000
_cell.length_b   1.000
_cell.length_c   1.000
_cell.angle_alpha   90.00
_cell.angle_beta   90.00
_cell.angle_gamma   90.00
#
_symmetry.space_group_name_H-M   'P 1'
#
loop_
_entity.id
_entity.type
_entity.pdbx_description
1 polymer ?
#
loop_
_entity_poly.entity_id
_entity_poly.type
_entity_poly.pdbx_seq_one_letter_code
_entity_poly.pdbx_strand_id
1 'polypeptide(L)'
;MAGATSTGEGDGEMFTVIEDDRALDDFGRPYYMMGGIVDALLDGKEPTNFPVAGELAILQEDVPWEWRATPVVVPDPSDGLPPLDVQLTIRLLDTYLTMLPPNAPAPERYRERLRDELVEAQKPHVQRVIVSAIEAYDRVQEKYPEIVIGVGRGSACASLILFLHGVHLVDPVLYDIPMKEFYKEAEA
;
A
#
# COMPACT_ATOMS: atom_id res chain seq x y z
N MET A 1 -8.31 3.44 -40.88
CA MET A 1 -7.28 2.46 -41.28
C MET A 1 -7.44 1.26 -40.37
N ALA A 2 -7.41 0.05 -40.95
CA ALA A 2 -7.64 -1.20 -40.23
C ALA A 2 -6.45 -1.49 -39.29
N GLY A 3 -6.71 -1.61 -37.99
CA GLY A 3 -5.73 -2.08 -36.99
C GLY A 3 -6.00 -3.54 -36.66
N ALA A 4 -4.96 -4.35 -36.66
CA ALA A 4 -5.04 -5.79 -36.47
C ALA A 4 -5.30 -6.12 -34.99
N THR A 5 -6.23 -7.06 -34.75
CA THR A 5 -6.50 -7.60 -33.42
C THR A 5 -5.71 -8.90 -33.29
N SER A 6 -4.86 -9.03 -32.25
CA SER A 6 -4.23 -10.30 -31.91
C SER A 6 -4.72 -10.78 -30.55
N THR A 7 -5.19 -12.02 -30.51
CA THR A 7 -5.67 -12.72 -29.30
C THR A 7 -4.58 -13.67 -28.83
N GLY A 8 -4.11 -13.50 -27.60
CA GLY A 8 -3.21 -14.45 -26.94
C GLY A 8 -3.93 -15.16 -25.79
N GLU A 9 -3.87 -16.49 -25.75
CA GLU A 9 -4.34 -17.30 -24.63
C GLU A 9 -3.19 -17.51 -23.62
N GLY A 10 -3.39 -17.03 -22.40
CA GLY A 10 -2.58 -17.35 -21.23
C GLY A 10 -3.49 -17.38 -20.00
N ASP A 11 -3.70 -18.58 -19.45
CA ASP A 11 -4.37 -18.89 -18.19
C ASP A 11 -5.42 -17.89 -17.65
N GLY A 12 -6.63 -17.97 -18.21
CA GLY A 12 -7.87 -17.74 -17.43
C GLY A 12 -8.51 -16.35 -17.45
N GLU A 13 -7.87 -15.31 -17.99
CA GLU A 13 -8.51 -14.00 -18.17
C GLU A 13 -8.25 -13.44 -19.57
N MET A 14 -9.34 -13.17 -20.32
CA MET A 14 -9.28 -12.52 -21.64
C MET A 14 -8.90 -11.05 -21.47
N PHE A 15 -7.64 -10.70 -21.69
CA PHE A 15 -7.24 -9.31 -21.92
C PHE A 15 -7.06 -9.07 -23.42
N THR A 16 -7.89 -8.20 -23.99
CA THR A 16 -7.63 -7.63 -25.32
C THR A 16 -6.53 -6.58 -25.19
N VAL A 17 -5.30 -6.94 -25.58
CA VAL A 17 -4.22 -5.97 -25.80
C VAL A 17 -4.55 -5.22 -27.07
N ILE A 18 -4.90 -3.95 -26.93
CA ILE A 18 -4.99 -3.01 -28.05
C ILE A 18 -3.55 -2.50 -28.27
N GLU A 19 -3.03 -2.65 -29.50
CA GLU A 19 -1.75 -2.08 -29.90
C GLU A 19 -1.70 -0.56 -29.54
N ASP A 20 -0.53 -0.11 -29.07
CA ASP A 20 -0.19 1.18 -28.43
C ASP A 20 -0.60 1.36 -26.96
N ASP A 21 0.26 0.90 -26.03
CA ASP A 21 0.51 1.38 -24.65
C ASP A 21 -0.71 1.80 -23.81
N ARG A 22 -1.87 1.23 -24.10
CA ARG A 22 -3.14 1.50 -23.45
C ARG A 22 -3.71 0.18 -22.96
N ALA A 23 -4.11 0.17 -21.70
CA ALA A 23 -4.82 -0.92 -21.06
C ALA A 23 -6.27 -0.52 -20.79
N LEU A 24 -7.12 -1.49 -20.48
CA LEU A 24 -8.49 -1.25 -20.04
C LEU A 24 -8.55 -1.39 -18.52
N ASP A 25 -9.20 -0.45 -17.83
CA ASP A 25 -9.51 -0.61 -16.40
C ASP A 25 -10.65 -1.63 -16.19
N ASP A 26 -10.94 -1.96 -14.93
CA ASP A 26 -12.01 -2.89 -14.55
C ASP A 26 -13.42 -2.45 -15.01
N PHE A 27 -13.55 -1.21 -15.50
CA PHE A 27 -14.78 -0.64 -16.04
C PHE A 27 -14.77 -0.55 -17.57
N GLY A 28 -13.77 -1.14 -18.23
CA GLY A 28 -13.60 -1.14 -19.68
C GLY A 28 -13.17 0.21 -20.26
N ARG A 29 -12.62 1.12 -19.45
CA ARG A 29 -12.14 2.42 -19.91
C ARG A 29 -10.66 2.33 -20.28
N PRO A 30 -10.27 2.83 -21.46
CA PRO A 30 -8.87 2.84 -21.86
C PRO A 30 -8.07 3.88 -21.07
N TYR A 31 -6.98 3.44 -20.44
CA TYR A 31 -5.98 4.28 -19.79
C TYR A 31 -4.59 3.99 -20.35
N TYR A 32 -3.72 5.00 -20.38
CA TYR A 32 -2.34 4.82 -20.79
C TYR A 32 -1.54 4.09 -19.71
N MET A 33 -0.74 3.09 -20.10
CA MET A 33 0.31 2.54 -19.26
C MET A 33 1.47 3.52 -19.15
N MET A 34 2.40 3.30 -18.21
CA MET A 34 3.46 4.28 -17.90
C MET A 34 4.28 4.70 -19.14
N GLY A 35 4.56 3.77 -20.07
CA GLY A 35 5.20 4.09 -21.35
C GLY A 35 4.38 5.09 -22.18
N GLY A 36 3.11 4.78 -22.42
CA GLY A 36 2.20 5.64 -23.17
C GLY A 36 1.88 6.98 -22.51
N ILE A 37 1.94 7.08 -21.18
CA ILE A 37 1.83 8.36 -20.45
C ILE A 37 3.04 9.24 -20.78
N VAL A 38 4.24 8.66 -20.74
CA VAL A 38 5.49 9.38 -21.04
C VAL A 38 5.50 9.83 -22.49
N ASP A 39 5.15 8.95 -23.43
CA ASP A 39 5.11 9.29 -24.85
C ASP A 39 4.04 10.35 -25.16
N ALA A 40 2.85 10.25 -24.54
CA ALA A 40 1.82 11.27 -24.67
C ALA A 40 2.29 12.63 -24.14
N LEU A 41 2.96 12.68 -22.99
CA LEU A 41 3.55 13.91 -22.45
C LEU A 41 4.62 14.47 -23.39
N LEU A 42 5.57 13.65 -23.84
CA LEU A 42 6.65 14.10 -24.74
C LEU A 42 6.11 14.64 -26.08
N ASP A 43 5.02 14.08 -26.58
CA ASP A 43 4.34 14.55 -27.79
C ASP A 43 3.40 15.75 -27.56
N GLY A 44 3.29 16.26 -26.32
CA GLY A 44 2.37 17.35 -25.95
C GLY A 44 0.89 16.95 -26.04
N LYS A 45 0.59 15.65 -26.00
CA LYS A 45 -0.76 15.10 -25.98
C LYS A 45 -1.25 14.99 -24.54
N GLU A 46 -2.57 15.10 -24.37
CA GLU A 46 -3.22 14.92 -23.07
C GLU A 46 -3.13 13.42 -22.67
N PRO A 47 -2.48 13.08 -21.54
CA PRO A 47 -2.13 11.70 -21.21
C PRO A 47 -3.21 10.97 -20.39
N THR A 48 -4.30 11.63 -20.00
CA THR A 48 -5.27 11.07 -19.05
C THR A 48 -6.62 10.71 -19.68
N ASN A 49 -6.89 11.07 -20.93
CA ASN A 49 -8.20 10.99 -21.59
C ASN A 49 -9.33 11.72 -20.83
N PHE A 50 -9.00 12.53 -19.81
CA PHE A 50 -9.96 13.33 -19.06
C PHE A 50 -9.89 14.79 -19.55
N PRO A 51 -10.99 15.54 -19.50
CA PRO A 51 -10.95 16.97 -19.72
C PRO A 51 -10.16 17.62 -18.56
N VAL A 52 -8.85 17.78 -18.74
CA VAL A 52 -8.03 18.58 -17.83
C VAL A 52 -8.42 20.04 -18.05
N ALA A 53 -8.93 20.68 -17.01
CA ALA A 53 -9.25 22.11 -17.04
C ALA A 53 -7.95 22.93 -16.93
N GLY A 54 -7.20 23.04 -18.03
CA GLY A 54 -6.00 23.87 -18.13
C GLY A 54 -4.98 23.36 -19.13
N GLU A 55 -4.12 24.25 -19.64
CA GLU A 55 -2.92 23.85 -20.37
C GLU A 55 -1.94 23.16 -19.41
N LEU A 56 -1.61 21.89 -19.70
CA LEU A 56 -0.50 21.19 -19.06
C LEU A 56 0.80 21.74 -19.66
N ALA A 57 1.40 22.72 -18.98
CA ALA A 57 2.74 23.17 -19.33
C ALA A 57 3.75 22.14 -18.81
N ILE A 58 4.38 21.41 -19.73
CA ILE A 58 5.60 20.68 -19.40
C ILE A 58 6.69 21.72 -19.21
N LEU A 59 7.08 21.94 -17.96
CA LEU A 59 8.24 22.75 -17.62
C LEU A 59 9.51 22.01 -18.08
N GLN A 60 9.81 22.06 -19.38
CA GLN A 60 11.18 21.88 -19.88
C GLN A 60 11.95 23.18 -19.60
N GLU A 61 12.08 23.52 -18.32
CA GLU A 61 13.08 24.49 -17.91
C GLU A 61 14.28 23.71 -17.41
N ASP A 62 15.47 24.16 -17.78
CA ASP A 62 16.75 23.72 -17.26
C ASP A 62 16.70 23.75 -15.71
N VAL A 63 16.21 22.67 -15.10
CA VAL A 63 16.19 22.53 -13.65
C VAL A 63 17.65 22.65 -13.24
N PRO A 64 18.03 23.71 -12.50
CA PRO A 64 19.42 23.94 -12.17
C PRO A 64 19.96 22.66 -11.53
N TRP A 65 21.15 22.20 -11.92
CA TRP A 65 21.71 20.93 -11.44
C TRP A 65 21.75 20.85 -9.90
N GLU A 66 21.83 22.02 -9.24
CA GLU A 66 21.74 22.22 -7.79
C GLU A 66 20.34 21.97 -7.16
N TRP A 67 19.29 21.81 -7.96
CA TRP A 67 17.92 21.47 -7.55
C TRP A 67 17.58 19.98 -7.72
N ARG A 68 18.47 19.17 -8.32
CA ARG A 68 18.35 17.72 -8.13
C ARG A 68 18.48 17.48 -6.64
N ALA A 69 17.46 16.86 -6.05
CA ALA A 69 17.52 16.44 -4.66
C ALA A 69 18.85 15.73 -4.45
N THR A 70 19.76 16.35 -3.71
CA THR A 70 20.92 15.66 -3.18
C THR A 70 20.34 14.40 -2.56
N PRO A 71 20.84 13.19 -2.87
CA PRO A 71 20.40 12.01 -2.16
C PRO A 71 20.68 12.27 -0.69
N VAL A 72 19.66 12.71 0.03
CA VAL A 72 19.71 12.81 1.47
C VAL A 72 19.90 11.36 1.85
N VAL A 73 21.03 11.07 2.49
CA VAL A 73 21.13 9.83 3.25
C VAL A 73 20.06 9.98 4.32
N VAL A 74 18.85 9.53 3.99
CA VAL A 74 17.78 9.43 4.97
C VAL A 74 18.34 8.39 5.94
N PRO A 75 18.64 8.77 7.20
CA PRO A 75 19.01 7.78 8.19
C PRO A 75 17.92 6.70 8.16
N ASP A 76 18.30 5.43 8.29
CA ASP A 76 17.31 4.37 8.29
C ASP A 76 16.25 4.79 9.32
N PRO A 77 14.97 4.96 8.96
CA PRO A 77 13.97 5.43 9.90
C PRO A 77 13.83 4.49 11.11
N SER A 78 14.41 3.29 11.04
CA SER A 78 14.55 2.34 12.13
C SER A 78 15.83 2.44 12.98
N ASP A 79 16.82 3.26 12.60
CA ASP A 79 18.03 3.48 13.39
C ASP A 79 17.66 4.12 14.74
N GLY A 80 17.70 3.31 15.79
CA GLY A 80 17.35 3.72 17.16
C GLY A 80 15.88 3.52 17.55
N LEU A 81 15.03 2.95 16.68
CA LEU A 81 13.68 2.54 17.10
C LEU A 81 13.74 1.31 18.02
N PRO A 82 12.88 1.27 19.06
CA PRO A 82 12.79 0.09 19.91
C PRO A 82 12.26 -1.11 19.10
N PRO A 83 12.61 -2.35 19.47
CA PRO A 83 12.00 -3.52 18.86
C PRO A 83 10.48 -3.54 19.13
N LEU A 84 9.74 -4.25 18.28
CA LEU A 84 8.30 -4.45 18.47
C LEU A 84 8.02 -5.00 19.87
N ASP A 85 7.18 -4.31 20.65
CA ASP A 85 6.74 -4.81 21.96
C ASP A 85 5.70 -5.92 21.78
N VAL A 86 6.20 -7.16 21.74
CA VAL A 86 5.39 -8.38 21.63
C VAL A 86 4.41 -8.51 22.80
N GLN A 87 4.80 -8.13 24.01
CA GLN A 87 3.96 -8.28 25.20
C GLN A 87 2.83 -7.25 25.22
N LEU A 88 3.08 -6.03 24.75
CA LEU A 88 2.02 -5.06 24.51
C LEU A 88 1.06 -5.58 23.44
N THR A 89 1.57 -6.08 22.32
CA THR A 89 0.73 -6.59 21.21
C THR A 89 -0.17 -7.75 21.66
N ILE A 90 0.33 -8.68 22.47
CA ILE A 90 -0.47 -9.76 23.06
C ILE A 90 -1.56 -9.20 23.99
N ARG A 91 -1.21 -8.25 24.86
CA ARG A 91 -2.18 -7.61 25.77
C ARG A 91 -3.27 -6.84 25.02
N LEU A 92 -2.92 -6.17 23.93
CA LEU A 92 -3.86 -5.51 23.04
C LEU A 92 -4.84 -6.52 22.42
N LEU A 93 -4.32 -7.66 21.93
CA LEU A 93 -5.19 -8.73 21.44
C LEU A 93 -6.13 -9.24 22.53
N ASP A 94 -5.61 -9.60 23.71
CA ASP A 94 -6.45 -10.11 24.80
C ASP A 94 -7.55 -9.11 25.17
N THR A 95 -7.22 -7.82 25.22
CA THR A 95 -8.19 -6.74 25.46
C THR A 95 -9.23 -6.69 24.35
N TYR A 96 -8.80 -6.71 23.08
CA TYR A 96 -9.69 -6.70 21.93
C TYR A 96 -10.66 -7.91 21.92
N LEU A 97 -10.16 -9.09 22.27
CA LEU A 97 -10.96 -10.31 22.35
C LEU A 97 -12.11 -10.21 23.37
N THR A 98 -11.96 -9.41 24.43
CA THR A 98 -13.06 -9.15 25.40
C THR A 98 -14.18 -8.28 24.86
N MET A 99 -13.91 -7.53 23.77
CA MET A 99 -14.83 -6.58 23.17
C MET A 99 -15.44 -7.09 21.85
N LEU A 100 -15.14 -8.33 21.46
CA LEU A 100 -15.63 -8.90 20.22
C LEU A 100 -17.17 -8.95 20.18
N PRO A 101 -17.78 -8.56 19.05
CA PRO A 101 -19.22 -8.68 18.89
C PRO A 101 -19.64 -10.16 18.78
N PRO A 102 -20.91 -10.49 19.06
CA PRO A 102 -21.40 -11.88 19.09
C PRO A 102 -21.25 -12.65 17.76
N ASN A 103 -21.16 -11.93 16.65
CA ASN A 103 -20.99 -12.45 15.30
C ASN A 103 -19.53 -12.44 14.81
N ALA A 104 -18.58 -12.10 15.69
CA ALA A 104 -17.16 -12.11 15.35
C ALA A 104 -16.65 -13.53 15.05
N PRO A 105 -15.54 -13.65 14.29
CA PRO A 105 -14.82 -14.90 14.17
C PRO A 105 -14.40 -15.44 15.54
N ALA A 106 -14.21 -16.76 15.62
CA ALA A 106 -13.76 -17.40 16.85
C ALA A 106 -12.45 -16.75 17.35
N PRO A 107 -12.31 -16.46 18.66
CA PRO A 107 -11.10 -15.85 19.23
C PRO A 107 -9.80 -16.55 18.85
N GLU A 108 -9.86 -17.86 18.63
CA GLU A 108 -8.70 -18.65 18.24
C GLU A 108 -8.14 -18.25 16.88
N ARG A 109 -8.98 -17.84 15.92
CA ARG A 109 -8.51 -17.35 14.61
C ARG A 109 -7.61 -16.12 14.76
N TYR A 110 -7.92 -15.24 15.71
CA TYR A 110 -7.09 -14.06 15.98
C TYR A 110 -5.76 -14.45 16.65
N ARG A 111 -5.78 -15.44 17.55
CA ARG A 111 -4.54 -15.93 18.19
C ARG A 111 -3.63 -16.60 17.19
N GLU A 112 -4.17 -17.45 16.32
CA GLU A 112 -3.45 -18.09 15.22
C GLU A 112 -2.87 -17.04 14.28
N ARG A 113 -3.69 -16.07 13.85
CA ARG A 113 -3.24 -14.95 13.00
C ARG A 113 -2.13 -14.15 13.65
N LEU A 114 -2.26 -13.76 14.92
CA LEU A 114 -1.24 -12.98 15.61
C LEU A 114 0.06 -13.80 15.75
N ARG A 115 -0.03 -15.09 16.07
CA ARG A 115 1.15 -15.96 16.16
C ARG A 115 1.91 -15.98 14.83
N ASP A 116 1.21 -16.15 13.72
CA ASP A 116 1.81 -16.24 12.40
C ASP A 116 2.41 -14.88 11.97
N GLU A 117 1.73 -13.76 12.24
CA GLU A 117 2.26 -12.41 12.01
C GLU A 117 3.48 -12.08 12.87
N LEU A 118 3.52 -12.55 14.12
CA LEU A 118 4.67 -12.36 15.01
C LEU A 118 5.90 -13.13 14.54
N VAL A 119 5.73 -14.29 13.89
CA VAL A 119 6.84 -15.01 13.26
C VAL A 119 7.41 -14.20 12.09
N GLU A 120 6.53 -13.65 11.24
CA GLU A 120 6.94 -12.78 10.14
C GLU A 120 7.59 -11.48 10.62
N ALA A 121 7.05 -10.88 11.69
CA ALA A 121 7.57 -9.66 12.30
C ALA A 121 8.95 -9.84 12.99
N GLN A 122 9.47 -11.06 13.13
CA GLN A 122 10.85 -11.29 13.55
C GLN A 122 11.87 -11.05 12.42
N LYS A 123 11.42 -11.03 11.15
CA LYS A 123 12.29 -10.71 10.02
C LYS A 123 12.72 -9.24 10.13
N PRO A 124 14.02 -8.91 10.12
CA PRO A 124 14.48 -7.54 10.41
C PRO A 124 13.84 -6.46 9.53
N HIS A 125 13.71 -6.70 8.23
CA HIS A 125 13.10 -5.73 7.31
C HIS A 125 11.60 -5.53 7.58
N VAL A 126 10.86 -6.60 7.91
CA VAL A 126 9.44 -6.52 8.27
C VAL A 126 9.25 -5.77 9.58
N GLN A 127 10.05 -6.12 10.59
CA GLN A 127 9.99 -5.49 11.90
C GLN A 127 10.19 -3.97 11.79
N ARG A 128 11.17 -3.55 10.98
CA ARG A 128 11.44 -2.12 10.74
C ARG A 128 10.23 -1.41 10.18
N VAL A 129 9.55 -1.99 9.19
CA VAL A 129 8.35 -1.39 8.58
C VAL A 129 7.21 -1.28 9.60
N ILE A 130 6.95 -2.35 10.36
CA ILE A 130 5.87 -2.37 11.37
C ILE A 130 6.13 -1.33 12.47
N VAL A 131 7.33 -1.36 13.07
CA VAL A 131 7.69 -0.43 14.15
C VAL A 131 7.68 1.01 13.65
N SER A 132 8.23 1.28 12.45
CA SER A 132 8.21 2.63 11.87
C SER A 132 6.79 3.14 11.66
N ALA A 133 5.85 2.28 11.25
CA ALA A 133 4.45 2.66 11.04
C ALA A 133 3.75 2.99 12.37
N ILE A 134 3.94 2.17 13.40
CA ILE A 134 3.39 2.39 14.75
C ILE A 134 3.94 3.70 15.32
N GLU A 135 5.26 3.87 15.28
CA GLU A 135 5.94 5.05 15.82
C GLU A 135 5.58 6.34 15.07
N ALA A 136 5.41 6.27 13.74
CA ALA A 136 4.94 7.41 12.97
C ALA A 136 3.49 7.77 13.33
N TYR A 137 2.62 6.77 13.48
CA TYR A 137 1.24 6.96 13.90
C TYR A 137 1.17 7.61 15.29
N ASP A 138 1.87 7.04 16.27
CA ASP A 138 1.91 7.53 17.65
C ASP A 138 2.41 8.98 17.72
N ARG A 139 3.50 9.31 17.01
CA ARG A 139 4.03 10.69 16.96
C ARG A 139 3.06 11.68 16.34
N VAL A 140 2.32 11.27 15.30
CA VAL A 140 1.30 12.14 14.69
C VAL A 140 0.13 12.36 15.64
N GLN A 141 -0.37 11.31 16.28
CA GLN A 141 -1.48 11.39 17.23
C GLN A 141 -1.11 12.19 18.49
N GLU A 142 0.11 12.04 19.00
CA GLU A 142 0.61 12.82 20.14
C GLU A 142 0.73 14.30 19.79
N LYS A 143 1.29 14.62 18.62
CA LYS A 143 1.60 16.00 18.23
C LYS A 143 0.37 16.76 17.71
N TYR A 144 -0.55 16.07 17.06
CA TYR A 144 -1.71 16.65 16.39
C TYR A 144 -2.97 15.82 16.66
N PRO A 145 -3.52 15.85 17.90
CA PRO A 145 -4.68 15.04 18.29
C PRO A 145 -5.96 15.38 17.50
N GLU A 146 -6.00 16.54 16.83
CA GLU A 146 -7.09 16.94 15.94
C GLU A 146 -7.02 16.31 14.55
N ILE A 147 -5.88 15.71 14.16
CA ILE A 147 -5.74 15.06 12.86
C ILE A 147 -6.43 13.70 12.90
N VAL A 148 -7.54 13.64 12.17
CA VAL A 148 -8.24 12.39 11.87
C VAL A 148 -7.45 11.62 10.82
N ILE A 149 -6.94 10.46 11.22
CA ILE A 149 -6.32 9.51 10.29
C ILE A 149 -7.42 8.67 9.65
N GLY A 150 -7.30 8.44 8.34
CA GLY A 150 -8.25 7.62 7.59
C GLY A 150 -8.27 6.17 8.08
N VAL A 151 -9.28 5.41 7.66
CA VAL A 151 -9.54 4.03 8.12
C VAL A 151 -8.41 3.02 7.84
N GLY A 152 -7.47 3.35 6.96
CA GLY A 152 -6.41 2.46 6.46
C GLY A 152 -6.49 2.29 4.94
N ARG A 153 -5.35 2.11 4.27
CA ARG A 153 -5.30 1.86 2.82
C ARG A 153 -4.18 0.91 2.43
N GLY A 154 -4.38 0.21 1.32
CA GLY A 154 -3.40 -0.71 0.75
C GLY A 154 -3.16 -1.96 1.62
N SER A 155 -2.07 -2.65 1.34
CA SER A 155 -1.72 -3.93 1.97
C SER A 155 -1.51 -3.85 3.49
N ALA A 156 -1.26 -2.66 4.05
CA ALA A 156 -1.15 -2.48 5.50
C ALA A 156 -2.39 -2.97 6.26
N CYS A 157 -3.58 -2.87 5.65
CA CYS A 157 -4.84 -3.33 6.25
C CYS A 157 -4.89 -4.85 6.48
N ALA A 158 -3.96 -5.61 5.90
CA ALA A 158 -3.85 -7.04 6.10
C ALA A 158 -3.04 -7.42 7.37
N SER A 159 -2.48 -6.48 8.13
CA SER A 159 -1.76 -6.81 9.38
C SER A 159 -2.66 -6.65 10.60
N LEU A 160 -2.86 -7.74 11.34
CA LEU A 160 -3.48 -7.73 12.65
C LEU A 160 -2.64 -6.97 13.67
N ILE A 161 -1.31 -7.03 13.58
CA ILE A 161 -0.43 -6.24 14.47
C ILE A 161 -0.71 -4.74 14.31
N LEU A 162 -0.73 -4.23 13.07
CA LEU A 162 -0.99 -2.81 12.81
C LEU A 162 -2.41 -2.39 13.21
N PHE A 163 -3.40 -3.27 13.01
CA PHE A 163 -4.77 -3.08 13.51
C PHE A 163 -4.81 -2.92 15.04
N LEU A 164 -4.15 -3.82 15.78
CA LEU A 164 -4.15 -3.81 17.25
C LEU A 164 -3.50 -2.56 17.82
N HIS A 165 -2.48 -2.02 17.15
CA HIS A 165 -1.84 -0.75 17.50
C HIS A 165 -2.61 0.48 16.99
N GLY A 166 -3.75 0.29 16.33
CA GLY A 166 -4.62 1.38 15.89
C GLY A 166 -4.14 2.14 14.65
N VAL A 167 -3.08 1.66 13.98
CA VAL A 167 -2.54 2.28 12.75
C VAL A 167 -3.59 2.28 11.63
N HIS A 168 -4.50 1.30 11.63
CA HIS A 168 -5.70 1.27 10.82
C HIS A 168 -6.86 0.64 11.60
N LEU A 169 -8.08 0.78 11.06
CA LEU A 169 -9.33 0.37 11.71
C LEU A 169 -10.00 -0.83 11.04
N VAL A 170 -9.39 -1.38 9.99
CA VAL A 170 -9.87 -2.58 9.29
C VAL A 170 -9.41 -3.83 10.03
N ASP A 171 -10.35 -4.66 10.51
CA ASP A 171 -10.04 -5.95 11.13
C ASP A 171 -9.75 -7.02 10.06
N PRO A 172 -8.50 -7.47 9.91
CA PRO A 172 -8.13 -8.42 8.86
C PRO A 172 -8.65 -9.84 9.09
N VAL A 173 -9.00 -10.21 10.32
CA VAL A 173 -9.53 -11.55 10.64
C VAL A 173 -11.04 -11.59 10.41
N LEU A 174 -11.74 -10.50 10.73
CA LEU A 174 -13.18 -10.35 10.47
C LEU A 174 -13.49 -10.41 8.98
N TYR A 175 -12.71 -9.70 8.16
CA TYR A 175 -12.89 -9.64 6.71
C TYR A 175 -12.08 -10.69 5.94
N ASP A 176 -11.43 -11.62 6.64
CA ASP A 176 -10.64 -12.70 6.06
C ASP A 176 -9.57 -12.23 5.07
N ILE A 177 -8.95 -11.09 5.36
CA ILE A 177 -7.92 -10.47 4.52
C ILE A 177 -6.64 -11.31 4.60
N PRO A 178 -6.09 -11.81 3.48
CA PRO A 178 -4.92 -12.66 3.51
C PRO A 178 -3.68 -11.93 4.05
N MET A 179 -3.03 -12.51 5.06
CA MET A 179 -1.79 -11.96 5.65
C MET A 179 -0.71 -11.70 4.59
N LYS A 180 -0.64 -12.58 3.58
CA LYS A 180 0.31 -12.49 2.48
C LYS A 180 0.23 -11.20 1.67
N GLU A 181 -0.88 -10.44 1.75
CA GLU A 181 -0.94 -9.14 1.07
C GLU A 181 0.07 -8.14 1.63
N PHE A 182 0.32 -8.18 2.94
CA PHE A 182 1.31 -7.35 3.61
C PHE A 182 2.70 -8.00 3.62
N TYR A 183 2.77 -9.28 4.00
CA TYR A 183 4.03 -10.00 4.22
C TYR A 183 4.52 -10.72 2.94
N LYS A 184 4.38 -10.10 1.78
CA LYS A 184 4.85 -10.69 0.51
C LYS A 184 6.34 -10.99 0.62
N GLU A 185 6.73 -12.23 0.33
CA GLU A 185 8.13 -12.54 0.08
C GLU A 185 8.53 -11.75 -1.17
N ALA A 186 9.58 -10.93 -1.06
CA ALA A 186 10.25 -10.44 -2.24
C ALA A 186 10.87 -11.66 -2.92
N GLU A 187 10.29 -12.12 -4.04
CA GLU A 187 10.99 -13.06 -4.91
C GLU A 187 12.34 -12.42 -5.27
N ALA A 188 13.41 -13.07 -4.83
CA ALA A 188 14.79 -12.65 -5.02
C ALA A 188 15.34 -13.11 -6.37
#